data_AF-R7B7D0-F1
#
_entry.id   AF-R7B7D0-F1
#
_cell.length_a   1.000
_cell.length_b   1.000
_cell.length_c   1.000
_cell.angle_alpha   90.00
_cell.angle_beta   90.00
_cell.angle_gamma   90.00
#
_symmetry.space_group_name_H-M   'P 1'
#
loop_
_entity.id
_entity.type
_entity.pdbx_description
1 polymer ?
#
loop_
_entity_poly.entity_id
_entity_poly.type
_entity_poly.pdbx_seq_one_letter_code
_entity_poly.pdbx_strand_id
1 'polypeptide(L)'
;MLLPGLAILIFIWVCNSIPFDAARSLNALMYVVRISLVIVASFVITFTTTSTQLTDALASILRPLRALKVPVDDIAFTLSLALRFIPLLFEQLGQIKIAQTSRGAQFGSGSLWKRLKTWMVVLIPLFIGFFRQADSVAEAMDARCYGVGERTSLNAQAMRAGAWALLVVALIACVLCVLFL
;
A
#
# COMPACT_ATOMS: atom_id res chain seq x y z
N MET A 1 17.52 -48.34 3.73
CA MET A 1 16.62 -48.71 2.62
C MET A 1 15.12 -48.66 2.95
N LEU A 2 14.70 -48.45 4.21
CA LEU A 2 13.27 -48.41 4.61
C LEU A 2 12.61 -47.02 4.63
N LEU A 3 13.37 -45.93 4.57
CA LEU A 3 12.83 -44.55 4.53
C LEU A 3 11.86 -44.25 3.37
N PRO A 4 12.11 -44.69 2.10
CA PRO A 4 11.20 -44.35 1.01
C PRO A 4 9.87 -45.12 1.08
N GLY A 5 9.86 -46.33 1.64
CA GLY A 5 8.64 -47.13 1.81
C GLY A 5 7.66 -46.54 2.84
N LEU A 6 8.20 -46.01 3.94
CA LEU A 6 7.40 -45.30 4.96
C LEU A 6 6.80 -44.01 4.41
N ALA A 7 7.54 -43.27 3.58
CA ALA A 7 7.02 -42.06 2.93
C ALA A 7 5.85 -42.35 1.98
N ILE A 8 5.91 -43.47 1.24
CA ILE A 8 4.84 -43.90 0.33
C ILE A 8 3.60 -44.33 1.12
N LEU A 9 3.75 -45.06 2.23
CA LEU A 9 2.63 -45.48 3.08
C LEU A 9 1.96 -44.28 3.77
N ILE A 10 2.74 -43.30 4.25
CA ILE A 10 2.20 -42.06 4.80
C ILE A 10 1.45 -41.28 3.73
N PHE A 11 1.99 -41.19 2.51
CA PHE A 11 1.34 -40.51 1.39
C PHE A 11 0.01 -41.17 1.00
N ILE A 12 -0.02 -42.50 0.89
CA ILE A 12 -1.24 -43.26 0.59
C ILE A 12 -2.25 -43.12 1.73
N TRP A 13 -1.80 -43.16 2.99
CA TRP A 13 -2.66 -42.98 4.16
C TRP A 13 -3.26 -41.58 4.23
N VAL A 14 -2.48 -40.53 3.93
CA VAL A 14 -2.95 -39.14 3.83
C VAL A 14 -3.95 -38.98 2.69
N CYS A 15 -3.66 -39.53 1.50
CA CYS A 15 -4.57 -39.47 0.36
C CYS A 15 -5.88 -40.26 0.58
N ASN A 16 -5.83 -41.38 1.31
CA ASN A 16 -7.02 -42.16 1.68
C ASN A 16 -7.84 -41.47 2.79
N SER A 17 -7.17 -40.76 3.71
CA SER A 17 -7.80 -40.00 4.80
C SER A 17 -8.51 -38.72 4.34
N ILE A 18 -8.33 -38.31 3.07
CA ILE A 18 -9.13 -37.26 2.43
C ILE A 18 -10.31 -37.96 1.75
N PRO A 19 -11.50 -38.06 2.39
CA PRO A 19 -12.67 -38.57 1.70
C PRO A 19 -13.00 -37.60 0.56
N PHE A 20 -12.81 -38.06 -0.67
CA PHE A 20 -13.21 -37.36 -1.89
C PHE A 20 -14.74 -37.38 -1.98
N ASP A 21 -15.34 -36.50 -1.21
CA ASP A 21 -16.77 -36.23 -1.27
C ASP A 21 -17.02 -35.15 -2.33
N ALA A 22 -17.97 -35.38 -3.24
CA ALA A 22 -18.32 -34.43 -4.29
C ALA A 22 -18.70 -33.05 -3.72
N ALA A 23 -19.31 -33.03 -2.52
CA ALA A 23 -19.64 -31.81 -1.80
C ALA A 23 -18.40 -31.03 -1.33
N ARG A 24 -17.33 -31.72 -0.92
CA ARG A 24 -16.07 -31.07 -0.44
C ARG A 24 -15.25 -30.50 -1.60
N SER A 25 -15.25 -31.19 -2.75
CA SER A 25 -14.59 -30.70 -3.96
C SER A 25 -15.23 -29.41 -4.48
N LEU A 26 -16.58 -29.34 -4.47
CA LEU A 26 -17.30 -28.14 -4.87
C LEU A 26 -16.97 -26.95 -3.95
N ASN A 27 -16.97 -27.16 -2.62
CA ASN A 27 -16.59 -26.12 -1.66
C ASN A 27 -15.16 -25.62 -1.88
N ALA A 28 -14.21 -26.52 -2.16
CA ALA A 28 -12.83 -26.15 -2.46
C ALA A 28 -12.72 -25.28 -3.72
N LEU A 29 -13.45 -25.63 -4.79
CA LEU A 29 -13.54 -24.82 -6.00
C LEU A 29 -14.07 -23.41 -5.67
N MET A 30 -15.13 -23.31 -4.87
CA MET A 30 -15.71 -22.02 -4.48
C MET A 30 -14.72 -21.14 -3.72
N TYR A 31 -13.92 -21.70 -2.80
CA TYR A 31 -12.85 -20.96 -2.12
C TYR A 31 -11.78 -20.43 -3.07
N VAL A 32 -11.36 -21.23 -4.06
CA VAL A 32 -10.36 -20.81 -5.07
C VAL A 32 -10.92 -19.67 -5.93
N VAL A 33 -12.17 -19.76 -6.37
CA VAL A 33 -12.84 -18.69 -7.12
C VAL A 33 -12.93 -17.41 -6.27
N ARG A 34 -13.28 -17.53 -5.00
CA ARG A 34 -13.42 -16.40 -4.08
C ARG A 34 -12.11 -15.66 -3.85
N ILE A 35 -11.02 -16.38 -3.58
CA ILE A 35 -9.69 -15.80 -3.38
C ILE A 35 -9.19 -15.13 -4.67
N SER A 36 -9.36 -15.79 -5.83
CA SER A 36 -8.93 -15.22 -7.10
C SER A 36 -9.69 -13.93 -7.46
N LEU A 37 -10.99 -13.87 -7.17
CA LEU A 37 -11.80 -12.67 -7.40
C LEU A 37 -11.34 -11.48 -6.54
N VAL A 38 -11.02 -11.71 -5.26
CA VAL A 38 -10.48 -10.66 -4.37
C VAL A 38 -9.12 -10.15 -4.86
N ILE A 39 -8.25 -11.06 -5.32
CA ILE A 39 -6.94 -10.69 -5.86
C ILE A 39 -7.10 -9.84 -7.14
N VAL A 40 -7.97 -10.26 -8.07
CA VAL A 40 -8.24 -9.49 -9.30
C VAL A 40 -8.82 -8.12 -8.97
N ALA A 41 -9.76 -8.03 -8.03
CA ALA A 41 -10.31 -6.75 -7.59
C ALA A 41 -9.23 -5.82 -7.01
N SER A 42 -8.31 -6.35 -6.20
CA SER A 42 -7.16 -5.60 -5.68
C SER A 42 -6.26 -5.07 -6.81
N PHE A 43 -5.98 -5.89 -7.83
CA PHE A 43 -5.19 -5.47 -8.99
C PHE A 43 -5.87 -4.39 -9.81
N VAL A 44 -7.20 -4.48 -10.02
CA VAL A 44 -7.96 -3.44 -10.72
C VAL A 44 -7.81 -2.10 -10.00
N ILE A 45 -8.00 -2.07 -8.67
CA ILE A 45 -7.81 -0.83 -7.89
C ILE A 45 -6.37 -0.32 -8.02
N THR A 46 -5.39 -1.21 -7.89
CA THR A 46 -3.96 -0.85 -7.96
C THR A 46 -3.55 -0.30 -9.33
N PHE A 47 -4.05 -0.86 -10.42
CA PHE A 47 -3.69 -0.43 -11.78
C PHE A 47 -4.48 0.78 -12.27
N THR A 48 -5.70 0.99 -11.79
CA THR A 48 -6.58 2.08 -12.29
C THR A 48 -6.49 3.35 -11.45
N THR A 49 -5.98 3.29 -10.22
CA THR A 49 -5.95 4.44 -9.29
C THR A 49 -4.56 5.06 -9.23
N THR A 50 -4.48 6.39 -9.38
CA THR A 50 -3.23 7.14 -9.19
C THR A 50 -2.99 7.45 -7.71
N SER A 51 -1.73 7.59 -7.30
CA SER A 51 -1.36 7.87 -5.89
C SER A 51 -2.00 9.15 -5.34
N THR A 52 -2.25 10.15 -6.18
CA THR A 52 -2.92 11.40 -5.80
C THR A 52 -4.41 11.20 -5.53
N GLN A 53 -5.10 10.44 -6.38
CA GLN A 53 -6.51 10.09 -6.17
C GLN A 53 -6.71 9.22 -4.93
N LEU A 54 -5.73 8.35 -4.61
CA LEU A 54 -5.76 7.54 -3.40
C LEU A 54 -5.71 8.42 -2.14
N THR A 55 -4.89 9.48 -2.13
CA THR A 55 -4.85 10.44 -1.02
C THR A 55 -6.19 11.16 -0.84
N ASP A 56 -6.78 11.63 -1.94
CA ASP A 56 -8.05 12.34 -1.90
C ASP A 56 -9.18 11.43 -1.37
N ALA A 57 -9.16 10.16 -1.76
CA ALA A 57 -10.06 9.14 -1.22
C ALA A 57 -9.83 8.90 0.28
N LEU A 58 -8.58 8.76 0.74
CA LEU A 58 -8.24 8.63 2.17
C LEU A 58 -8.71 9.84 2.98
N ALA A 59 -8.51 11.06 2.46
CA ALA A 59 -9.01 12.29 3.07
C ALA A 59 -10.54 12.28 3.18
N SER A 60 -11.25 11.81 2.16
CA SER A 60 -12.71 11.70 2.18
C SER A 60 -13.23 10.71 3.24
N ILE A 61 -12.52 9.58 3.45
CA ILE A 61 -12.84 8.57 4.47
C ILE A 61 -12.61 9.12 5.88
N LEU A 62 -11.66 10.05 6.06
CA LEU A 62 -11.39 10.69 7.34
C LEU A 62 -12.39 11.81 7.69
N ARG A 63 -13.17 12.33 6.73
CA ARG A 63 -14.21 13.37 6.99
C ARG A 63 -15.21 13.06 8.11
N PRO A 64 -15.80 11.86 8.25
CA PRO A 64 -16.71 11.55 9.36
C PRO A 64 -16.08 11.73 10.75
N LEU A 65 -14.75 11.62 10.89
CA LEU A 65 -14.06 11.87 12.17
C LEU A 65 -14.09 13.35 12.57
N ARG A 66 -14.55 14.26 11.70
CA ARG A 66 -14.80 15.67 12.04
C ARG A 66 -15.85 15.81 13.15
N ALA A 67 -16.80 14.87 13.25
CA ALA A 67 -17.78 14.83 14.34
C ALA A 67 -17.13 14.66 15.73
N LEU A 68 -15.94 14.06 15.79
CA LEU A 68 -15.15 13.84 17.00
C LEU A 68 -14.17 15.01 17.30
N LYS A 69 -14.35 16.18 16.66
CA LYS A 69 -13.48 17.37 16.79
C LYS A 69 -12.01 17.16 16.37
N VAL A 70 -11.72 16.13 15.57
CA VAL A 70 -10.38 15.91 15.01
C VAL A 70 -10.15 16.90 13.84
N PRO A 71 -8.97 17.55 13.74
CA PRO A 71 -8.63 18.44 12.62
C PRO A 71 -8.36 17.64 11.33
N VAL A 72 -9.42 17.16 10.70
CA VAL A 72 -9.32 16.30 9.50
C VAL A 72 -8.61 16.99 8.34
N ASP A 73 -8.80 18.30 8.18
CA ASP A 73 -8.23 19.04 7.04
C ASP A 73 -6.71 19.14 7.10
N ASP A 74 -6.13 19.33 8.30
CA ASP A 74 -4.66 19.36 8.49
C ASP A 74 -4.05 17.97 8.29
N ILE A 75 -4.73 16.93 8.75
CA ILE A 75 -4.30 15.54 8.57
C ILE A 75 -4.33 15.15 7.09
N ALA A 76 -5.42 15.48 6.39
CA ALA A 76 -5.56 15.23 4.96
C ALA A 76 -4.48 15.96 4.15
N PHE A 77 -4.20 17.23 4.49
CA PHE A 77 -3.12 17.99 3.87
C PHE A 77 -1.75 17.36 4.11
N THR A 78 -1.44 17.03 5.36
CA THR A 78 -0.14 16.42 5.73
C THR A 78 0.05 15.08 5.04
N LEU A 79 -1.01 14.28 4.94
CA LEU A 79 -1.00 13.00 4.23
C LEU A 79 -0.76 13.18 2.72
N SER A 80 -1.41 14.15 2.09
CA SER A 80 -1.20 14.49 0.68
C SER A 80 0.23 14.91 0.38
N LEU A 81 0.77 15.77 1.26
CA LEU A 81 2.15 16.20 1.18
C LEU A 81 3.13 15.03 1.37
N ALA A 82 2.88 14.17 2.36
CA ALA A 82 3.69 12.98 2.62
C ALA A 82 3.74 12.04 1.41
N LEU A 83 2.58 11.71 0.82
CA LEU A 83 2.52 10.83 -0.35
C LEU A 83 3.24 11.42 -1.57
N ARG A 84 3.22 12.75 -1.74
CA ARG A 84 4.00 13.45 -2.77
C ARG A 84 5.50 13.45 -2.49
N PHE A 85 5.93 13.41 -1.23
CA PHE A 85 7.34 13.33 -0.86
C PHE A 85 7.92 11.92 -0.99
N ILE A 86 7.12 10.86 -0.93
CA ILE A 86 7.59 9.48 -1.13
C ILE A 86 8.42 9.33 -2.43
N PRO A 87 7.93 9.68 -3.63
CA PRO A 87 8.73 9.52 -4.86
C PRO A 87 10.02 10.35 -4.83
N LEU A 88 9.97 11.57 -4.31
CA LEU A 88 11.15 12.42 -4.15
C LEU A 88 12.20 11.79 -3.22
N LEU A 89 11.77 11.20 -2.11
CA LEU A 89 12.67 10.51 -1.18
C LEU A 89 13.33 9.28 -1.82
N PHE A 90 12.60 8.55 -2.67
CA PHE A 90 13.18 7.44 -3.43
C PHE A 90 14.24 7.90 -4.43
N GLU A 91 14.01 9.03 -5.12
CA GLU A 91 15.00 9.63 -6.01
C GLU A 91 16.25 10.07 -5.22
N GLN A 92 16.08 10.78 -4.11
CA GLN A 92 17.18 11.21 -3.24
C GLN A 92 17.96 10.01 -2.69
N LEU A 93 17.27 8.99 -2.19
CA LEU A 93 17.87 7.73 -1.74
C LEU A 93 18.70 7.09 -2.87
N GLY A 94 18.17 7.05 -4.09
CA GLY A 94 18.86 6.53 -5.27
C GLY A 94 20.14 7.29 -5.58
N GLN A 95 20.09 8.63 -5.59
CA GLN A 95 21.25 9.48 -5.83
C GLN A 95 22.32 9.32 -4.75
N ILE A 96 21.93 9.32 -3.47
CA ILE A 96 22.86 9.12 -2.36
C ILE A 96 23.49 7.72 -2.44
N LYS A 97 22.70 6.69 -2.76
CA LYS A 97 23.21 5.32 -2.93
C LYS A 97 24.26 5.24 -4.04
N ILE A 98 23.99 5.85 -5.20
CA ILE A 98 24.96 5.89 -6.31
C ILE A 98 26.23 6.61 -5.88
N ALA A 99 26.11 7.80 -5.27
CA ALA A 99 27.26 8.57 -4.78
C ALA A 99 28.11 7.81 -3.76
N GLN A 100 27.49 7.10 -2.82
CA GLN A 100 28.21 6.28 -1.84
C GLN A 100 28.85 5.05 -2.49
N THR A 101 28.20 4.45 -3.50
CA THR A 101 28.78 3.34 -4.26
C THR A 101 30.03 3.79 -5.01
N SER A 102 30.01 4.98 -5.63
CA SER A 102 31.19 5.58 -6.27
C SER A 102 32.32 5.90 -5.29
N ARG A 103 31.99 6.17 -4.01
CA ARG A 103 32.96 6.34 -2.91
C ARG A 103 33.46 5.02 -2.32
N GLY A 104 33.12 3.87 -2.91
CA GLY A 104 33.60 2.55 -2.52
C GLY A 104 32.71 1.82 -1.50
N ALA A 105 31.52 2.34 -1.17
CA ALA A 105 30.59 1.64 -0.32
C ALA A 105 30.00 0.41 -1.05
N GLN A 106 30.24 -0.79 -0.52
CA GLN A 106 29.71 -2.02 -1.09
C GLN A 106 28.39 -2.41 -0.40
N PHE A 107 27.28 -2.22 -1.12
CA PHE A 107 25.93 -2.57 -0.69
C PHE A 107 25.61 -4.03 -1.08
N GLY A 108 26.27 -5.01 -0.46
CA GLY A 108 25.99 -6.42 -0.75
C GLY A 108 27.03 -7.44 -0.28
N SER A 109 28.24 -7.00 0.06
CA SER A 109 29.33 -7.89 0.48
C SER A 109 29.56 -7.87 2.00
N GLY A 110 29.87 -9.04 2.57
CA GLY A 110 30.28 -9.20 3.98
C GLY A 110 29.17 -9.58 4.96
N SER A 111 29.52 -9.59 6.25
CA SER A 111 28.63 -9.90 7.38
C SER A 111 27.42 -8.95 7.44
N LEU A 112 26.29 -9.43 7.98
CA LEU A 112 25.07 -8.63 8.24
C LEU A 112 25.39 -7.30 8.95
N TRP A 113 26.31 -7.32 9.92
CA TRP A 113 26.77 -6.13 10.63
C TRP A 113 27.44 -5.09 9.73
N LYS A 114 28.27 -5.54 8.78
CA LYS A 114 28.94 -4.66 7.81
C LYS A 114 27.92 -4.03 6.87
N ARG A 115 26.93 -4.80 6.41
CA ARG A 115 25.84 -4.32 5.56
C ARG A 115 25.00 -3.25 6.26
N LEU A 116 24.66 -3.46 7.53
CA LEU A 116 23.91 -2.49 8.33
C LEU A 116 24.68 -1.18 8.49
N LYS A 117 25.99 -1.26 8.76
CA LYS A 117 26.86 -0.08 8.87
C LYS A 117 26.94 0.71 7.56
N THR A 118 27.00 0.03 6.41
CA THR A 118 26.97 0.70 5.09
C THR A 118 25.67 1.48 4.87
N TRP A 119 24.52 0.94 5.31
CA TRP A 119 23.24 1.64 5.23
C TRP A 119 23.16 2.88 6.15
N MET A 120 23.79 2.86 7.33
CA MET A 120 23.85 4.04 8.20
C MET A 120 24.52 5.24 7.52
N VAL A 121 25.51 5.02 6.64
CA VAL A 121 26.18 6.10 5.90
C VAL A 121 25.25 6.80 4.90
N VAL A 122 24.27 6.08 4.35
CA VAL A 122 23.23 6.65 3.45
C VAL A 122 22.14 7.35 4.26
N LEU A 123 21.82 6.82 5.43
CA LEU A 123 20.70 7.28 6.27
C LEU A 123 20.91 8.72 6.78
N ILE A 124 22.11 9.05 7.25
CA ILE A 124 22.45 10.38 7.78
C ILE A 124 22.19 11.50 6.73
N PRO A 125 22.78 11.46 5.52
CA PRO A 125 22.55 12.51 4.51
C PRO A 125 21.10 12.54 4.02
N LEU A 126 20.39 11.41 3.99
CA LEU A 126 18.97 11.38 3.64
C LEU A 126 18.13 12.17 4.66
N PHE A 127 18.36 11.98 5.97
CA PHE A 127 17.65 12.73 7.00
C PHE A 127 17.94 14.23 6.95
N ILE A 128 19.20 14.63 6.75
CA ILE A 128 19.55 16.05 6.62
C ILE A 128 18.89 16.65 5.36
N GLY A 129 18.79 15.88 4.27
CA GLY A 129 18.03 16.27 3.08
C GLY A 129 16.55 16.46 3.36
N PHE A 130 15.95 15.52 4.09
CA PHE A 130 14.54 15.56 4.48
C PHE A 130 14.21 16.78 5.37
N PHE A 131 15.02 17.08 6.38
CA PHE A 131 14.80 18.26 7.23
C PHE A 131 14.87 19.56 6.42
N ARG A 132 15.89 19.71 5.55
CA ARG A 132 15.99 20.89 4.66
C ARG A 132 14.79 21.01 3.72
N GLN A 133 14.28 19.89 3.23
CA GLN A 133 13.08 19.87 2.40
C GLN A 133 11.85 20.34 3.18
N ALA A 134 11.71 19.89 4.43
CA ALA A 134 10.63 20.31 5.32
C ALA A 134 10.69 21.82 5.61
N ASP A 135 11.89 22.35 5.92
CA ASP A 135 12.10 23.78 6.16
C ASP A 135 11.74 24.61 4.93
N SER A 136 12.20 24.21 3.75
CA SER A 136 11.87 24.88 2.47
C SER A 136 10.37 24.88 2.18
N VAL A 137 9.67 23.81 2.52
CA VAL A 137 8.22 23.70 2.33
C VAL A 137 7.48 24.57 3.33
N ALA A 138 7.91 24.60 4.59
CA ALA A 138 7.35 25.49 5.61
C ALA A 138 7.52 26.96 5.22
N GLU A 139 8.72 27.37 4.82
CA GLU A 139 9.00 28.74 4.36
C GLU A 139 8.14 29.12 3.13
N ALA A 140 8.01 28.21 2.16
CA ALA A 140 7.15 28.43 1.00
C ALA A 140 5.66 28.49 1.36
N MET A 141 5.22 27.79 2.40
CA MET A 141 3.85 27.83 2.90
C MET A 141 3.56 29.15 3.61
N ASP A 142 4.49 29.62 4.45
CA ASP A 142 4.39 30.92 5.12
C ASP A 142 4.36 32.08 4.12
N ALA A 143 5.22 32.04 3.10
CA ALA A 143 5.24 33.03 2.01
C ALA A 143 3.92 33.08 1.22
N ARG A 144 3.18 31.97 1.16
CA ARG A 144 1.86 31.87 0.52
C ARG A 144 0.69 32.14 1.47
N CYS A 145 0.98 32.60 2.70
CA CYS A 145 -0.02 32.85 3.75
C CYS A 145 -0.88 31.60 4.05
N TYR A 146 -0.29 30.41 3.99
CA TYR A 146 -1.01 29.18 4.29
C TYR A 146 -1.49 29.17 5.75
N GLY A 147 -2.79 28.94 5.96
CA GLY A 147 -3.41 28.94 7.30
C GLY A 147 -4.08 30.26 7.70
N VAL A 148 -4.00 31.30 6.87
CA VAL A 148 -4.72 32.56 7.09
C VAL A 148 -6.12 32.48 6.46
N GLY A 149 -7.12 32.08 7.24
CA GLY A 149 -8.53 32.06 6.84
C GLY A 149 -9.17 30.67 6.67
N GLU A 150 -10.44 30.63 6.28
CA GLU A 150 -11.15 29.38 6.01
C GLU A 150 -10.65 28.72 4.71
N ARG A 151 -10.44 27.40 4.75
CA ARG A 151 -9.91 26.65 3.61
C ARG A 151 -11.00 26.32 2.60
N THR A 152 -10.72 26.61 1.33
CA THR A 152 -11.54 26.21 0.18
C THR A 152 -10.86 25.08 -0.59
N SER A 153 -11.55 23.95 -0.80
CA SER A 153 -11.05 22.86 -1.62
C SER A 153 -11.20 23.17 -3.12
N LEU A 154 -10.10 23.30 -3.85
CA LEU A 154 -10.13 23.55 -5.30
C LEU A 154 -10.51 22.32 -6.13
N ASN A 155 -10.17 21.13 -5.64
CA ASN A 155 -10.45 19.87 -6.33
C ASN A 155 -11.47 19.06 -5.55
N ALA A 156 -12.73 19.52 -5.54
CA ALA A 156 -13.83 18.65 -5.16
C ALA A 156 -14.04 17.68 -6.32
N GLN A 157 -13.38 16.51 -6.27
CA GLN A 157 -13.74 15.40 -7.16
C GLN A 157 -15.18 14.98 -6.82
N ALA A 158 -16.15 15.65 -7.46
CA ALA A 158 -17.52 15.23 -7.46
C ALA A 158 -17.57 13.90 -8.23
N MET A 159 -17.63 12.79 -7.51
CA MET A 159 -17.90 11.50 -8.12
C MET A 159 -19.19 11.63 -8.92
N ARG A 160 -19.09 11.41 -10.22
CA ARG A 160 -20.25 11.38 -11.12
C ARG A 160 -21.25 10.37 -10.56
N ALA A 161 -22.54 10.69 -10.48
CA ALA A 161 -23.55 9.82 -9.88
C ALA A 161 -23.56 8.39 -10.45
N GLY A 162 -23.19 8.23 -11.72
CA GLY A 162 -23.01 6.92 -12.36
C GLY A 162 -21.85 6.08 -11.79
N ALA A 163 -20.80 6.70 -11.24
CA ALA A 163 -19.70 6.00 -10.59
C ALA A 163 -20.14 5.39 -9.25
N TRP A 164 -21.00 6.07 -8.50
CA TRP A 164 -21.61 5.50 -7.29
C TRP A 164 -22.49 4.30 -7.60
N ALA A 165 -23.33 4.39 -8.63
CA ALA A 165 -24.17 3.28 -9.06
C ALA A 165 -23.33 2.07 -9.50
N LEU A 166 -22.28 2.28 -10.30
CA LEU A 166 -21.38 1.21 -10.74
C LEU A 166 -20.60 0.58 -9.58
N LEU A 167 -20.13 1.38 -8.62
CA LEU A 167 -19.39 0.88 -7.46
C LEU A 167 -20.29 0.07 -6.53
N VAL A 168 -21.52 0.55 -6.27
CA VAL A 168 -22.53 -0.16 -5.49
C VAL A 168 -22.94 -1.46 -6.18
N VAL A 169 -23.17 -1.44 -7.50
CA VAL A 169 -23.49 -2.65 -8.27
C VAL A 169 -22.32 -3.64 -8.27
N ALA A 170 -21.08 -3.16 -8.43
CA ALA A 170 -19.89 -4.02 -8.38
C ALA A 170 -19.66 -4.62 -6.99
N LEU A 171 -19.91 -3.86 -5.93
CA LEU A 171 -19.78 -4.33 -4.55
C LEU A 171 -20.89 -5.31 -4.19
N ILE A 172 -22.14 -5.05 -4.60
CA ILE A 172 -23.27 -5.98 -4.44
C ILE A 172 -23.02 -7.26 -5.24
N ALA A 173 -22.54 -7.17 -6.48
CA ALA A 173 -22.19 -8.33 -7.29
C ALA A 173 -21.05 -9.13 -6.65
N CYS A 174 -20.03 -8.46 -6.11
CA CYS A 174 -18.93 -9.10 -5.38
C CYS A 174 -19.44 -9.80 -4.11
N VAL A 175 -20.26 -9.14 -3.30
CA VAL A 175 -20.83 -9.70 -2.06
C VAL A 175 -21.79 -10.84 -2.35
N LEU A 176 -22.68 -10.71 -3.35
CA LEU A 176 -23.56 -11.79 -3.77
C LEU A 176 -22.77 -12.98 -4.30
N CYS A 177 -21.72 -12.74 -5.10
CA CYS A 177 -20.84 -13.81 -5.56
C CYS A 177 -20.15 -14.48 -4.36
N VAL A 178 -19.66 -13.71 -3.39
CA VAL A 178 -19.01 -14.19 -2.14
C VAL A 178 -19.98 -14.90 -1.18
N LEU A 179 -21.29 -14.67 -1.27
CA LEU A 179 -22.31 -15.18 -0.34
C LEU A 179 -23.13 -16.34 -0.94
N PHE A 180 -23.26 -16.39 -2.27
CA PHE A 180 -23.89 -17.48 -3.02
C PHE A 180 -22.91 -18.53 -3.59
N LEU A 181 -21.60 -18.21 -3.75
CA LEU A 181 -20.49 -19.18 -3.85
C LEU A 181 -19.81 -19.34 -2.48
#